data_AF-A0A817RDE9-F1
#
_entry.id   AF-A0A817RDE9-F1
#
_cell.length_a   1.000
_cell.length_b   1.000
_cell.length_c   1.000
_cell.angle_alpha   90.00
_cell.angle_beta   90.00
_cell.angle_gamma   90.00
#
_symmetry.space_group_name_H-M   'P 1'
#
loop_
_entity.id
_entity.type
_entity.pdbx_description
1 polymer ?
#
loop_
_entity_poly.entity_id
_entity_poly.type
_entity_poly.pdbx_seq_one_letter_code
_entity_poly.pdbx_strand_id
1 'polypeptide(L)'
;MISFYDELLLPFLYRMPNLEKLASYFVVERNKSFIDGYQLKRDIINKMPQLNQFLFSICSIIDLNNEIDLPTNEDIQNTFRDFKNNQITSYINYFPESKKGKCQIYSYPVTIRRDEFIANNFPDGIFKCVRQVSLFDERSFEHEFFLRLQKAFPFMNSLLVNNKKAQTNKLSSESNNNNHQSLNIVI
;
A
#
# COMPACT_ATOMS: atom_id res chain seq x y z
N MET A 1 -13.55 15.63 -0.28
CA MET A 1 -13.53 14.76 -1.45
C MET A 1 -14.23 13.47 -1.06
N ILE A 2 -15.24 13.05 -1.82
CA ILE A 2 -15.90 11.75 -1.60
C ILE A 2 -15.08 10.72 -2.40
N SER A 3 -14.81 9.56 -1.82
CA SER A 3 -13.86 8.60 -2.39
C SER A 3 -14.55 7.57 -3.29
N PHE A 4 -13.86 7.04 -4.30
CA PHE A 4 -14.32 5.92 -5.15
C PHE A 4 -14.86 4.74 -4.31
N TYR A 5 -14.23 4.51 -3.16
CA TYR A 5 -14.63 3.51 -2.19
C TYR A 5 -16.08 3.73 -1.71
N ASP A 6 -16.44 4.97 -1.34
CA ASP A 6 -17.76 5.29 -0.79
C ASP A 6 -18.86 5.32 -1.86
N GLU A 7 -18.57 5.87 -3.05
CA GLU A 7 -19.59 6.09 -4.10
C GLU A 7 -19.81 4.91 -5.03
N LEU A 8 -18.78 4.11 -5.29
CA LEU A 8 -18.82 3.09 -6.33
C LEU A 8 -18.62 1.69 -5.76
N LEU A 9 -17.56 1.48 -4.97
CA LEU A 9 -17.24 0.15 -4.46
C LEU A 9 -18.29 -0.37 -3.50
N LEU A 10 -18.61 0.37 -2.43
CA LEU A 10 -19.56 -0.08 -1.42
C LEU A 10 -20.97 -0.34 -2.01
N PRO A 11 -21.58 0.59 -2.78
CA PRO A 11 -22.88 0.34 -3.38
C PRO A 11 -22.90 -0.85 -4.35
N PHE A 12 -21.80 -1.08 -5.09
CA PHE A 12 -21.67 -2.25 -5.96
C PHE A 12 -21.63 -3.55 -5.14
N LEU A 13 -20.83 -3.59 -4.07
CA LEU A 13 -20.73 -4.75 -3.19
C LEU A 13 -22.07 -5.09 -2.53
N TYR A 14 -22.84 -4.09 -2.10
CA TYR A 14 -24.14 -4.30 -1.47
C TYR A 14 -25.21 -4.89 -2.39
N ARG A 15 -25.02 -4.80 -3.72
CA ARG A 15 -25.90 -5.46 -4.70
C ARG A 15 -25.65 -6.96 -4.84
N MET A 16 -24.63 -7.49 -4.17
CA MET A 16 -24.27 -8.91 -4.16
C MET A 16 -24.46 -9.53 -2.76
N PRO A 17 -25.71 -9.59 -2.24
CA PRO A 17 -25.97 -10.00 -0.84
C PRO A 17 -25.60 -11.45 -0.54
N ASN A 18 -25.50 -12.30 -1.56
CA ASN A 18 -25.13 -13.71 -1.45
C ASN A 18 -23.64 -13.97 -1.71
N LEU A 19 -22.82 -12.92 -1.79
CA LEU A 19 -21.39 -13.08 -2.03
C LEU A 19 -20.72 -13.71 -0.80
N GLU A 20 -20.25 -14.95 -0.95
CA GLU A 20 -19.57 -15.66 0.13
C GLU A 20 -18.07 -15.37 0.22
N LYS A 21 -17.45 -15.11 -0.94
CA LYS A 21 -16.00 -14.92 -1.05
C LYS A 21 -15.69 -13.66 -1.86
N LEU A 22 -14.84 -12.81 -1.30
CA LEU A 22 -14.35 -11.61 -1.96
C LEU A 22 -12.85 -11.51 -1.81
N ALA A 23 -12.16 -11.39 -2.94
CA ALA A 23 -10.77 -10.94 -3.00
C ALA A 23 -10.74 -9.57 -3.67
N SER A 24 -10.30 -8.53 -2.96
CA SER A 24 -10.31 -7.17 -3.47
C SER A 24 -8.94 -6.51 -3.39
N TYR A 25 -8.69 -5.64 -4.38
CA TYR A 25 -7.58 -4.70 -4.36
C TYR A 25 -8.13 -3.34 -4.77
N PHE A 26 -7.87 -2.31 -3.96
CA PHE A 26 -8.23 -0.96 -4.35
C PHE A 26 -7.29 0.07 -3.71
N VAL A 27 -7.07 1.14 -4.48
CA VAL A 27 -6.39 2.34 -4.03
C VAL A 27 -7.45 3.40 -3.78
N VAL A 28 -7.35 4.09 -2.65
CA VAL A 28 -8.29 5.15 -2.26
C VAL A 28 -7.53 6.40 -1.89
N GLU A 29 -7.91 7.52 -2.47
CA GLU A 29 -7.45 8.85 -2.04
C GLU A 29 -8.52 9.48 -1.14
N ARG A 30 -8.10 9.97 0.03
CA ARG A 30 -8.97 10.56 1.04
C ARG A 30 -8.35 11.82 1.61
N ASN A 31 -9.15 12.67 2.24
CA ASN A 31 -8.65 13.95 2.73
C ASN A 31 -7.96 13.87 4.10
N LYS A 32 -8.32 12.93 4.98
CA LYS A 32 -7.93 12.99 6.40
C LYS A 32 -7.62 11.66 7.07
N SER A 33 -8.31 10.58 6.69
CA SER A 33 -8.15 9.30 7.39
C SER A 33 -7.90 8.14 6.44
N PHE A 34 -7.01 7.25 6.86
CA PHE A 34 -6.85 5.95 6.23
C PHE A 34 -8.12 5.11 6.41
N ILE A 35 -8.33 4.15 5.52
CA ILE A 35 -9.28 3.07 5.79
C ILE A 35 -8.65 2.17 6.86
N ASP A 36 -9.38 1.88 7.92
CA ASP A 36 -8.94 1.03 9.03
C ASP A 36 -9.88 -0.17 9.22
N GLY A 37 -9.59 -1.01 10.21
CA GLY A 37 -10.38 -2.19 10.52
C GLY A 37 -11.79 -1.85 10.99
N TYR A 38 -11.98 -0.79 11.78
CA TYR A 38 -13.31 -0.38 12.21
C TYR A 38 -14.19 0.01 11.03
N GLN A 39 -13.63 0.76 10.08
CA GLN A 39 -14.29 1.14 8.86
C GLN A 39 -14.65 -0.09 8.00
N LEU A 40 -13.70 -0.99 7.72
CA LEU A 40 -13.98 -2.20 6.94
C LEU A 40 -15.02 -3.11 7.60
N LYS A 41 -14.98 -3.23 8.93
CA LYS A 41 -15.97 -4.01 9.69
C LYS A 41 -17.37 -3.43 9.50
N ARG A 42 -17.51 -2.11 9.68
CA ARG A 42 -18.78 -1.40 9.53
C ARG A 42 -19.31 -1.46 8.10
N ASP A 43 -18.45 -1.21 7.12
CA ASP A 43 -18.84 -0.99 5.74
C ASP A 43 -19.02 -2.33 5.00
N ILE A 44 -18.15 -3.32 5.21
CA ILE A 44 -18.20 -4.59 4.46
C ILE A 44 -18.73 -5.71 5.33
N ILE A 45 -18.04 -6.04 6.43
CA ILE A 45 -18.32 -7.26 7.21
C ILE A 45 -19.75 -7.25 7.79
N ASN A 46 -20.18 -6.14 8.38
CA ASN A 46 -21.50 -6.03 8.98
C ASN A 46 -22.64 -5.95 7.96
N LYS A 47 -22.35 -5.58 6.72
CA LYS A 47 -23.34 -5.38 5.64
C LYS A 47 -23.46 -6.59 4.72
N MET A 48 -22.48 -7.48 4.72
CA MET A 48 -22.41 -8.66 3.87
C MET A 48 -22.35 -9.94 4.73
N PRO A 49 -23.46 -10.36 5.36
CA PRO A 49 -23.44 -11.43 6.35
C PRO A 49 -23.07 -12.81 5.79
N GLN A 50 -23.24 -13.03 4.48
CA GLN A 50 -22.83 -14.27 3.82
C GLN A 50 -21.33 -14.31 3.51
N LEU A 51 -20.62 -13.19 3.62
CA LEU A 51 -19.19 -13.09 3.30
C LEU A 51 -18.35 -13.82 4.35
N ASN A 52 -18.05 -15.09 4.08
CA ASN A 52 -17.27 -15.96 4.95
C ASN A 52 -15.75 -15.83 4.71
N GLN A 53 -15.35 -15.39 3.51
CA GLN A 53 -13.95 -15.19 3.15
C GLN A 53 -13.76 -13.82 2.53
N PHE A 54 -13.03 -12.96 3.24
CA PHE A 54 -12.64 -11.64 2.75
C PHE A 54 -11.12 -11.52 2.72
N LEU A 55 -10.56 -11.50 1.51
CA LEU A 55 -9.18 -11.17 1.24
C LEU A 55 -9.12 -9.77 0.65
N PHE A 56 -8.22 -8.94 1.14
CA PHE A 56 -8.08 -7.58 0.66
C PHE A 56 -6.64 -7.10 0.66
N SER A 57 -6.39 -6.11 -0.19
CA SER A 57 -5.21 -5.27 -0.16
C SER A 57 -5.63 -3.84 -0.51
N ILE A 58 -5.42 -2.94 0.43
CA ILE A 58 -5.95 -1.58 0.39
C ILE A 58 -4.79 -0.62 0.51
N CYS A 59 -4.66 0.26 -0.46
CA CYS A 59 -3.76 1.40 -0.40
C CYS A 59 -4.59 2.66 -0.13
N SER A 60 -4.48 3.23 1.07
CA SER A 60 -5.09 4.52 1.40
C SER A 60 -4.05 5.62 1.30
N ILE A 61 -4.33 6.66 0.53
CA ILE A 61 -3.51 7.87 0.41
C ILE A 61 -4.30 9.02 1.02
N ILE A 62 -3.70 9.78 1.93
CA ILE A 62 -4.32 10.92 2.59
C ILE A 62 -3.55 12.21 2.35
N ASP A 63 -4.26 13.34 2.36
CA ASP A 63 -3.65 14.66 2.54
C ASP A 63 -3.32 14.91 4.02
N LEU A 64 -2.14 15.46 4.31
CA LEU A 64 -1.69 15.80 5.66
C LEU A 64 -1.96 17.26 6.03
N ASN A 65 -2.81 17.97 5.28
CA ASN A 65 -2.98 19.43 5.41
C ASN A 65 -3.42 19.83 6.82
N ASN A 66 -2.45 20.33 7.61
CA ASN A 66 -2.60 20.75 9.01
C ASN A 66 -2.94 19.63 10.01
N GLU A 67 -2.66 18.37 9.67
CA GLU A 67 -2.82 17.23 10.59
C GLU A 67 -1.67 17.23 11.62
N ILE A 68 -2.02 17.30 12.90
CA ILE A 68 -1.05 17.31 14.02
C ILE A 68 -0.90 15.91 14.63
N ASP A 69 -1.94 15.07 14.51
CA ASP A 69 -1.99 13.75 15.12
C ASP A 69 -2.14 12.68 14.03
N LEU A 70 -0.99 12.12 13.63
CA LEU A 70 -0.91 11.14 12.55
C LEU A 70 -0.87 9.74 13.15
N PRO A 71 -1.75 8.81 12.73
CA PRO A 71 -1.80 7.48 13.30
C PRO A 71 -0.49 6.73 13.05
N THR A 72 0.01 6.03 14.05
CA THR A 72 1.14 5.11 13.86
C THR A 72 0.67 3.85 13.14
N ASN A 73 1.61 3.05 12.65
CA ASN A 73 1.25 1.74 12.12
C ASN A 73 0.62 0.84 13.17
N GLU A 74 1.05 0.97 14.44
CA GLU A 74 0.48 0.21 15.55
C GLU A 74 -0.99 0.58 15.78
N ASP A 75 -1.33 1.87 15.72
CA ASP A 75 -2.71 2.34 15.84
C ASP A 75 -3.61 1.71 14.78
N ILE A 76 -3.16 1.69 13.52
CA ILE A 76 -3.90 1.05 12.43
C ILE A 76 -4.00 -0.45 12.63
N GLN A 77 -2.92 -1.14 12.97
CA GLN A 77 -2.96 -2.59 13.23
C GLN A 77 -3.92 -2.95 14.35
N ASN A 78 -4.00 -2.11 15.39
CA ASN A 78 -4.88 -2.34 16.53
C ASN A 78 -6.36 -2.33 16.15
N THR A 79 -6.75 -1.63 15.08
CA THR A 79 -8.13 -1.63 14.58
C THR A 79 -8.57 -2.97 13.98
N PHE A 80 -7.62 -3.88 13.69
CA PHE A 80 -7.89 -5.20 13.12
C PHE A 80 -7.86 -6.34 14.15
N ARG A 81 -7.69 -6.06 15.45
CA ARG A 81 -7.60 -7.10 16.50
C ARG A 81 -8.80 -8.06 16.51
N ASP A 82 -9.99 -7.57 16.19
CA ASP A 82 -11.23 -8.36 16.16
C ASP A 82 -11.63 -8.84 14.76
N PHE A 83 -10.75 -8.70 13.76
CA PHE A 83 -11.01 -9.27 12.44
C PHE A 83 -10.84 -10.79 12.52
N LYS A 84 -11.84 -11.54 12.03
CA LYS A 84 -11.79 -13.01 11.95
C LYS A 84 -10.57 -13.53 11.16
N ASN A 85 -9.94 -12.68 10.34
CA ASN A 85 -8.73 -12.99 9.62
C ASN A 85 -7.51 -12.55 10.46
N ASN A 86 -6.87 -13.49 11.15
CA ASN A 86 -5.80 -13.21 12.11
C ASN A 86 -4.45 -12.81 11.47
N GLN A 87 -4.37 -12.74 10.14
CA GLN A 87 -3.13 -12.42 9.42
C GLN A 87 -3.32 -11.17 8.56
N ILE A 88 -3.56 -10.04 9.22
CA ILE A 88 -3.62 -8.72 8.59
C ILE A 88 -2.32 -7.99 8.92
N THR A 89 -1.72 -7.39 7.91
CA THR A 89 -0.51 -6.57 8.05
C THR A 89 -0.75 -5.21 7.46
N SER A 90 -0.27 -4.17 8.14
CA SER A 90 -0.21 -2.83 7.61
C SER A 90 1.19 -2.23 7.73
N TYR A 91 1.43 -1.22 6.89
CA TYR A 91 2.56 -0.31 7.04
C TYR A 91 2.15 1.09 6.57
N ILE A 92 2.72 2.11 7.21
CA ILE A 92 2.42 3.51 6.93
C ILE A 92 3.69 4.25 6.56
N ASN A 93 3.58 5.12 5.56
CA ASN A 93 4.60 6.07 5.19
C ASN A 93 4.01 7.48 5.19
N TYR A 94 4.76 8.42 5.73
CA TYR A 94 4.44 9.83 5.68
C TYR A 94 5.46 10.52 4.80
N PHE A 95 4.97 11.40 3.93
CA PHE A 95 5.72 12.16 2.93
C PHE A 95 5.51 13.66 3.22
N PRO A 96 6.26 14.24 4.18
CA PRO A 96 6.06 15.61 4.62
C PRO A 96 6.21 16.66 3.51
N GLU A 97 7.15 16.49 2.57
CA GLU A 97 7.37 17.46 1.49
C GLU A 97 6.17 17.51 0.54
N SER A 98 5.57 16.34 0.28
CA SER A 98 4.38 16.18 -0.57
C SER A 98 3.09 16.42 0.18
N LYS A 99 3.15 16.58 1.51
CA LYS A 99 2.01 16.64 2.43
C LYS A 99 1.04 15.47 2.24
N LYS A 100 1.58 14.26 2.06
CA LYS A 100 0.79 13.03 1.85
C LYS A 100 1.12 11.96 2.88
N GLY A 101 0.13 11.19 3.30
CA GLY A 101 0.30 9.94 4.01
C GLY A 101 -0.13 8.78 3.13
N LYS A 102 0.53 7.63 3.24
CA LYS A 102 0.12 6.38 2.60
C LYS A 102 0.07 5.28 3.65
N CYS A 103 -1.05 4.58 3.73
CA CYS A 103 -1.21 3.36 4.50
C CYS A 103 -1.54 2.21 3.55
N GLN A 104 -0.72 1.16 3.62
CA GLN A 104 -1.02 -0.10 2.94
C GLN A 104 -1.49 -1.10 3.99
N ILE A 105 -2.59 -1.80 3.71
CA ILE A 105 -3.15 -2.84 4.58
C ILE A 105 -3.48 -4.04 3.71
N TYR A 106 -3.12 -5.24 4.13
CA TYR A 106 -3.48 -6.45 3.40
C TYR A 106 -3.67 -7.65 4.32
N SER A 107 -4.53 -8.55 3.88
CA SER A 107 -4.75 -9.86 4.51
C SER A 107 -3.94 -10.95 3.81
N TYR A 108 -3.47 -11.95 4.54
CA TYR A 108 -2.88 -13.15 3.96
C TYR A 108 -3.92 -14.20 3.55
N PRO A 109 -3.64 -15.00 2.49
CA PRO A 109 -2.50 -14.87 1.58
C PRO A 109 -2.62 -13.65 0.65
N VAL A 110 -1.49 -13.00 0.39
CA VAL A 110 -1.45 -11.82 -0.49
C VAL A 110 -1.61 -12.22 -1.94
N THR A 111 -2.66 -11.74 -2.61
CA THR A 111 -3.00 -12.09 -4.00
C THR A 111 -2.80 -10.96 -5.01
N ILE A 112 -2.30 -9.79 -4.56
CA ILE A 112 -2.08 -8.64 -5.43
C ILE A 112 -1.00 -8.91 -6.48
N ARG A 113 -1.22 -8.37 -7.69
CA ARG A 113 -0.26 -8.42 -8.80
C ARG A 113 0.60 -7.16 -8.90
N ARG A 114 0.14 -6.05 -8.34
CA ARG A 114 0.82 -4.77 -8.35
C ARG A 114 0.86 -4.20 -6.94
N ASP A 115 2.03 -3.69 -6.54
CA ASP A 115 2.19 -2.88 -5.33
C ASP A 115 2.78 -1.54 -5.74
N GLU A 116 2.08 -0.45 -5.42
CA GLU A 116 2.40 0.89 -5.90
C GLU A 116 2.90 1.76 -4.76
N PHE A 117 3.87 2.63 -5.01
CA PHE A 117 4.42 3.60 -4.04
C PHE A 117 5.06 2.94 -2.80
N ILE A 118 5.87 1.91 -3.01
CA ILE A 118 6.70 1.33 -1.95
C ILE A 118 7.78 2.35 -1.56
N ALA A 119 7.87 2.63 -0.26
CA ALA A 119 8.85 3.56 0.33
C ALA A 119 9.86 2.82 1.21
N ASN A 120 10.89 3.50 1.71
CA ASN A 120 12.00 2.87 2.44
C ASN A 120 11.56 2.10 3.71
N ASN A 121 10.46 2.49 4.36
CA ASN A 121 9.94 1.80 5.54
C ASN A 121 9.05 0.59 5.19
N PHE A 122 9.11 0.11 3.96
CA PHE A 122 8.49 -1.13 3.55
C PHE A 122 8.90 -2.30 4.49
N PRO A 123 7.92 -3.06 5.01
CA PRO A 123 8.19 -4.18 5.90
C PRO A 123 8.78 -5.36 5.14
N ASP A 124 9.54 -6.19 5.84
CA ASP A 124 9.97 -7.46 5.27
C ASP A 124 8.76 -8.40 5.05
N GLY A 125 8.86 -9.29 4.07
CA GLY A 125 7.79 -10.22 3.71
C GLY A 125 8.12 -10.93 2.40
N ILE A 126 7.26 -11.88 1.98
CA ILE A 126 7.40 -12.55 0.67
C ILE A 126 6.07 -12.46 -0.08
N PHE A 127 6.07 -11.70 -1.16
CA PHE A 127 4.91 -11.35 -1.97
C PHE A 127 4.95 -12.09 -3.31
N LYS A 128 4.67 -13.39 -3.28
CA LYS A 128 4.82 -14.29 -4.45
C LYS A 128 3.91 -13.92 -5.64
N CYS A 129 2.82 -13.21 -5.41
CA CYS A 129 1.85 -12.86 -6.46
C CYS A 129 2.17 -11.53 -7.15
N VAL A 130 3.01 -10.67 -6.56
CA VAL A 130 3.35 -9.37 -7.13
C VAL A 130 4.27 -9.55 -8.34
N ARG A 131 3.97 -8.81 -9.40
CA ARG A 131 4.70 -8.77 -10.67
C ARG A 131 5.22 -7.38 -10.98
N GLN A 132 4.46 -6.36 -10.60
CA GLN A 132 4.76 -4.96 -10.87
C GLN A 132 4.92 -4.22 -9.54
N VAL A 133 6.04 -3.51 -9.40
CA VAL A 133 6.30 -2.65 -8.24
C VAL A 133 6.58 -1.25 -8.72
N SER A 134 5.97 -0.25 -8.06
CA SER A 134 6.44 1.13 -8.16
C SER A 134 6.99 1.63 -6.83
N LEU A 135 8.10 2.35 -6.90
CA LEU A 135 8.79 2.92 -5.75
C LEU A 135 8.59 4.43 -5.70
N PHE A 136 8.34 4.94 -4.51
CA PHE A 136 8.31 6.38 -4.23
C PHE A 136 8.71 6.66 -2.79
N ASP A 137 9.69 7.53 -2.61
CA ASP A 137 10.07 8.07 -1.31
C ASP A 137 10.65 9.49 -1.51
N GLU A 138 10.55 10.31 -0.47
CA GLU A 138 11.19 11.63 -0.39
C GLU A 138 12.65 11.53 0.04
N ARG A 139 13.05 10.36 0.54
CA ARG A 139 14.43 9.97 0.79
C ARG A 139 14.95 9.10 -0.34
N SER A 140 16.26 9.12 -0.53
CA SER A 140 16.93 8.27 -1.52
C SER A 140 16.74 6.78 -1.19
N PHE A 141 16.59 5.95 -2.23
CA PHE A 141 16.63 4.50 -2.10
C PHE A 141 18.08 4.02 -2.14
N GLU A 142 18.59 3.48 -1.04
CA GLU A 142 19.95 2.97 -0.96
C GLU A 142 20.05 1.51 -1.44
N HIS A 143 21.27 1.01 -1.67
CA HIS A 143 21.49 -0.33 -2.24
C HIS A 143 20.80 -1.45 -1.43
N GLU A 144 20.87 -1.37 -0.10
CA GLU A 144 20.26 -2.32 0.83
C GLU A 144 18.73 -2.39 0.68
N PHE A 145 18.09 -1.29 0.28
CA PHE A 145 16.66 -1.27 -0.02
C PHE A 145 16.36 -2.21 -1.20
N PHE A 146 17.13 -2.13 -2.29
CA PHE A 146 16.93 -2.99 -3.46
C PHE A 146 17.21 -4.47 -3.17
N LEU A 147 18.16 -4.77 -2.28
CA LEU A 147 18.38 -6.15 -1.81
C LEU A 147 17.18 -6.69 -1.03
N ARG A 148 16.55 -5.88 -0.16
CA ARG A 148 15.30 -6.25 0.52
C ARG A 148 14.16 -6.41 -0.46
N LEU A 149 14.04 -5.49 -1.42
CA LEU A 149 13.02 -5.50 -2.46
C LEU A 149 13.08 -6.80 -3.28
N GLN A 150 14.26 -7.20 -3.75
CA GLN A 150 14.45 -8.43 -4.53
C GLN A 150 13.99 -9.67 -3.75
N LYS A 151 14.33 -9.76 -2.45
CA LYS A 151 13.92 -10.87 -1.60
C LYS A 151 12.41 -10.90 -1.38
N ALA A 152 11.80 -9.72 -1.23
CA ALA A 152 10.38 -9.61 -0.97
C ALA A 152 9.51 -9.93 -2.19
N PHE A 153 10.01 -9.64 -3.40
CA PHE A 153 9.27 -9.77 -4.64
C PHE A 153 9.96 -10.73 -5.63
N PRO A 154 10.04 -12.04 -5.32
CA PRO A 154 10.85 -13.01 -6.06
C PRO A 154 10.41 -13.25 -7.52
N PHE A 155 9.21 -12.82 -7.90
CA PHE A 155 8.64 -12.98 -9.24
C PHE A 155 8.31 -11.64 -9.91
N MET A 156 8.85 -10.53 -9.40
CA MET A 156 8.70 -9.21 -10.02
C MET A 156 9.36 -9.19 -11.40
N ASN A 157 8.66 -8.66 -12.39
CA ASN A 157 9.15 -8.51 -13.77
C ASN A 157 9.08 -7.05 -14.27
N SER A 158 8.60 -6.14 -13.44
CA SER A 158 8.50 -4.71 -13.76
C SER A 158 8.75 -3.90 -12.50
N LEU A 159 9.74 -3.01 -12.58
CA LEU A 159 10.08 -2.07 -11.53
C LEU A 159 10.06 -0.63 -12.08
N LEU A 160 9.17 0.19 -11.53
CA LEU A 160 9.14 1.63 -11.77
C LEU A 160 9.76 2.34 -10.57
N VAL A 161 10.79 3.15 -10.80
CA VAL A 161 11.43 3.92 -9.73
C VAL A 161 11.16 5.40 -9.92
N ASN A 162 10.47 6.02 -8.97
CA ASN A 162 10.36 7.48 -8.88
C ASN A 162 11.15 7.96 -7.67
N ASN A 163 12.34 8.49 -7.93
CA ASN A 163 13.23 8.96 -6.89
C ASN A 163 13.38 10.48 -6.96
N LYS A 164 12.97 11.17 -5.89
CA LYS A 164 13.12 12.62 -5.77
C LYS A 164 14.56 13.02 -5.46
N LYS A 165 15.35 12.17 -4.80
CA LYS A 165 16.70 12.50 -4.32
C LYS A 165 17.75 11.51 -4.81
N ALA A 166 18.93 12.00 -5.19
CA ALA A 166 20.03 11.14 -5.61
C ALA A 166 20.49 10.23 -4.46
N GLN A 167 20.92 9.01 -4.78
CA GLN A 167 21.55 8.09 -3.83
C GLN A 167 22.74 8.76 -3.14
N THR A 168 22.88 8.56 -1.83
CA THR A 168 24.01 9.11 -1.09
C THR A 168 25.29 8.33 -1.37
N ASN A 169 25.18 7.01 -1.46
CA ASN A 169 26.29 6.10 -1.75
C ASN A 169 26.12 5.49 -3.14
N LYS A 170 26.48 6.23 -4.18
CA LYS A 170 26.74 5.59 -5.48
C LYS A 170 28.01 4.77 -5.32
N LEU A 171 27.92 3.45 -5.46
CA LEU A 171 29.11 2.65 -5.76
C LEU A 171 29.72 3.26 -7.03
N SER A 172 30.83 3.97 -6.85
CA SER A 172 31.47 4.74 -7.89
C SER A 172 32.14 3.78 -8.88
N SER A 173 31.38 3.34 -9.86
CA SER A 173 31.92 2.99 -11.17
C SER A 173 31.12 3.77 -12.22
N GLU A 174 31.73 4.89 -12.58
CA GLU A 174 31.54 5.68 -13.81
C GLU A 174 30.35 6.67 -13.85
N SER A 175 30.72 7.92 -13.54
CA SER A 175 30.25 9.19 -14.12
C SER A 175 29.36 9.13 -15.37
N ASN A 176 28.13 9.64 -15.31
CA ASN A 176 27.77 11.02 -15.73
C ASN A 176 26.26 11.24 -15.90
N ASN A 177 25.89 12.50 -15.69
CA ASN A 177 24.69 13.23 -16.08
C ASN A 177 23.41 13.07 -15.23
N ASN A 178 23.17 14.19 -14.53
CA ASN A 178 21.89 14.63 -14.01
C ASN A 178 20.82 14.57 -15.10
N ASN A 179 19.87 13.65 -14.94
CA ASN A 179 18.53 13.77 -15.47
C ASN A 179 17.60 13.17 -14.42
N HIS A 180 16.48 13.82 -14.13
CA HIS A 180 15.34 13.14 -13.52
C HIS A 180 14.95 12.00 -14.47
N GLN A 181 15.44 10.80 -14.18
CA GLN A 181 15.14 9.61 -14.95
C GLN A 181 14.08 8.83 -14.20
N SER A 182 12.89 8.76 -14.78
CA SER A 182 11.98 7.65 -14.56
C SER A 182 12.65 6.43 -15.22
N LEU A 183 13.38 5.63 -14.44
CA LEU A 183 13.87 4.34 -14.93
C LEU A 183 12.70 3.35 -14.91
N ASN A 184 12.22 2.99 -16.10
CA ASN A 184 11.42 1.78 -16.30
C ASN A 184 12.40 0.62 -16.50
N ILE A 185 12.60 -0.19 -15.48
CA ILE A 185 13.36 -1.43 -15.61
C ILE A 185 12.34 -2.55 -15.82
N VAL A 186 12.32 -3.09 -17.04
CA VAL A 186 11.71 -4.40 -17.31
C VAL A 186 12.76 -5.45 -16.93
N ILE A 187 12.44 -6.30 -15.96
CA ILE A 187 13.34 -7.34 -15.43
C ILE A 187 13.02 -8.67 -16.13
#